data_AF-A0A380FIM8-F1
#
_entry.id   AF-A0A380FIM8-F1
#
_cell.length_a   1.000
_cell.length_b   1.000
_cell.length_c   1.000
_cell.angle_alpha   90.00
_cell.angle_beta   90.00
_cell.angle_gamma   90.00
#
_symmetry.space_group_name_H-M   'P 1'
#
loop_
_entity.id
_entity.type
_entity.pdbx_description
1 polymer ?
#
loop_
_entity_poly.entity_id
_entity_poly.type
_entity_poly.pdbx_seq_one_letter_code
_entity_poly.pdbx_strand_id
1 'polypeptide(L)' 'MVITHSVEIQIFIPLITSANIACGFHAGDQHVMNETIKLAKANHIGIGAHPGLPDLQGFGRRKYGFNTR' A
#
# COMPACT_ATOMS: atom_id res chain seq x y z
N MET A 1 -0.02 -8.85 2.88
CA MET A 1 -0.51 -7.76 3.77
C MET A 1 -0.61 -6.46 3.00
N VAL A 2 -1.57 -5.57 3.30
CA VAL A 2 -1.63 -4.24 2.69
C VAL A 2 -0.80 -3.25 3.51
N ILE A 3 0.07 -2.49 2.86
CA ILE A 3 0.95 -1.51 3.49
C ILE A 3 0.49 -0.10 3.13
N THR A 4 0.14 0.68 4.15
CA THR A 4 -0.48 2.02 4.03
C THR A 4 0.31 3.13 4.72
N HIS A 5 1.25 2.79 5.59
CA HIS A 5 2.07 3.73 6.38
C HIS A 5 3.38 3.06 6.83
N SER A 6 4.43 3.86 7.05
CA SER A 6 5.79 3.37 7.32
C SER A 6 6.02 2.77 8.71
N VAL A 7 5.17 3.09 9.69
CA VAL A 7 5.53 3.02 11.12
C VAL A 7 5.78 1.59 11.64
N GLU A 8 5.36 0.54 10.94
CA GLU A 8 5.48 -0.85 11.44
C GLU A 8 5.94 -1.86 10.39
N ILE A 9 6.32 -1.41 9.18
CA ILE A 9 6.58 -2.32 8.05
C ILE A 9 7.65 -3.35 8.38
N GLN A 10 8.71 -2.94 9.09
CA GLN A 10 9.83 -3.83 9.45
C GLN A 10 9.42 -5.01 10.33
N ILE A 11 8.43 -4.82 11.20
CA ILE A 11 7.96 -5.87 12.11
C ILE A 11 7.16 -6.93 11.35
N PHE A 12 6.40 -6.51 10.33
CA PHE A 12 5.55 -7.41 9.54
C PHE A 12 6.28 -8.12 8.41
N ILE A 13 7.32 -7.52 7.82
CA ILE A 13 8.06 -8.07 6.69
C ILE A 13 8.56 -9.51 6.90
N PRO A 14 9.13 -9.91 8.06
CA PRO A 14 9.55 -11.30 8.25
C PRO A 14 8.37 -12.29 8.41
N LEU A 15 7.15 -11.80 8.62
CA LEU A 15 5.96 -12.62 8.90
C LEU A 15 5.08 -12.87 7.67
N ILE A 16 5.42 -12.27 6.52
CA ILE A 16 4.62 -12.31 5.30
C ILE A 16 5.46 -12.81 4.13
N THR A 17 4.79 -13.28 3.08
CA THR A 17 5.43 -13.65 1.81
C THR A 17 5.18 -12.62 0.70
N SER A 18 4.20 -11.73 0.91
CA SER A 18 3.84 -10.67 -0.04
C SER A 18 3.26 -9.42 0.63
N ALA A 19 3.58 -8.26 0.05
CA ALA A 19 3.12 -6.94 0.46
C ALA A 19 2.43 -6.22 -0.71
N ASN A 20 1.19 -5.78 -0.48
CA ASN A 20 0.40 -4.97 -1.40
C ASN A 20 0.52 -3.51 -0.97
N ILE A 21 1.18 -2.68 -1.78
CA ILE A 21 1.58 -1.32 -1.40
C ILE A 21 0.51 -0.33 -1.87
N ALA A 22 -0.01 0.51 -0.96
CA ALA A 22 -1.00 1.53 -1.31
C ALA A 22 -0.43 2.59 -2.26
N CYS A 23 -1.21 2.96 -3.26
CA CYS A 23 -0.76 3.78 -4.39
C CYS A 23 -1.05 5.29 -4.27
N GLY A 24 -1.36 5.81 -3.07
CA GLY A 24 -1.50 7.26 -2.81
C GLY A 24 -2.91 7.84 -2.87
N PHE A 25 -3.92 7.08 -3.28
CA PHE A 25 -5.30 7.58 -3.38
C PHE A 25 -6.11 7.38 -2.11
N HIS A 26 -6.12 6.17 -1.57
CA HIS A 26 -6.85 5.82 -0.36
C HIS A 26 -5.96 5.77 0.89
N ALA A 27 -4.65 5.64 0.68
CA ALA A 27 -3.61 5.60 1.70
C ALA A 27 -2.22 5.60 1.01
N GLY A 28 -1.17 5.73 1.84
CA GLY A 28 0.22 5.75 1.39
C GLY A 28 0.61 7.06 0.71
N ASP A 29 1.91 7.26 0.57
CA ASP A 29 2.51 8.36 -0.17
C ASP A 29 3.82 7.87 -0.82
N GLN A 30 4.48 8.74 -1.60
CA GLN A 30 5.72 8.39 -2.29
C GLN A 30 6.84 7.90 -1.37
N HIS A 31 6.91 8.41 -0.14
CA HIS A 31 7.93 8.04 0.83
C HIS A 31 7.65 6.63 1.35
N VAL A 32 6.42 6.38 1.82
CA VAL A 32 5.96 5.05 2.27
C VAL A 32 6.16 4.01 1.17
N MET A 33 5.75 4.32 -0.07
CA MET A 33 5.90 3.40 -1.21
C MET A 33 7.36 3.03 -1.43
N ASN A 34 8.26 4.01 -1.49
CA ASN A 34 9.68 3.78 -1.75
C ASN A 34 10.34 2.97 -0.63
N GLU A 35 10.08 3.29 0.64
CA GLU A 35 10.60 2.54 1.78
C GLU A 35 10.12 1.09 1.77
N THR A 36 8.81 0.88 1.53
CA THR A 36 8.21 -0.46 1.48
C THR A 36 8.84 -1.30 0.38
N ILE A 37 9.04 -0.74 -0.82
CA ILE A 37 9.65 -1.46 -1.95
C ILE A 37 11.09 -1.86 -1.63
N LYS A 38 11.89 -0.96 -1.06
CA LYS A 38 13.29 -1.24 -0.70
C LYS A 38 13.36 -2.38 0.31
N LEU A 39 12.54 -2.32 1.35
CA LEU A 39 12.52 -3.31 2.41
C LEU A 39 11.99 -4.68 1.92
N ALA A 40 10.93 -4.68 1.12
CA ALA A 40 10.39 -5.90 0.51
C ALA A 40 11.42 -6.58 -0.39
N LYS A 41 12.15 -5.82 -1.22
CA LYS A 41 13.23 -6.36 -2.05
C LYS A 41 14.37 -6.96 -1.22
N ALA A 42 14.79 -6.27 -0.16
CA ALA A 42 15.87 -6.76 0.72
C ALA A 42 15.51 -8.07 1.43
N ASN A 43 14.23 -8.35 1.63
CA ASN A 43 13.72 -9.54 2.33
C ASN A 43 13.07 -10.57 1.38
N HIS A 44 13.23 -10.42 0.07
CA HIS A 44 12.66 -11.32 -0.94
C HIS A 44 11.14 -11.49 -0.85
N ILE A 45 10.43 -10.43 -0.45
CA ILE A 45 8.97 -10.39 -0.34
C ILE A 45 8.35 -10.06 -1.70
N GLY A 46 7.28 -10.76 -2.07
CA GLY A 46 6.51 -10.44 -3.27
C GLY A 46 5.86 -9.05 -3.19
N ILE A 47 5.95 -8.25 -4.24
CA ILE A 47 5.44 -6.87 -4.27
C ILE A 47 4.21 -6.80 -5.18
N GLY A 48 3.10 -6.28 -4.64
CA GLY A 48 1.87 -6.00 -5.39
C GLY A 48 1.45 -4.54 -5.28
N ALA A 49 0.74 -4.04 -6.29
CA ALA A 49 0.07 -2.75 -6.20
C ALA A 49 -1.26 -2.88 -5.45
N HIS A 50 -1.58 -1.90 -4.62
CA HIS A 50 -2.89 -1.76 -3.98
C HIS A 50 -3.52 -0.44 -4.41
N PRO A 51 -4.11 -0.37 -5.62
CA PRO A 51 -4.91 0.77 -6.02
C PRO A 51 -6.19 0.83 -5.17
N GLY A 52 -6.69 2.03 -4.92
CA GLY A 52 -8.00 2.23 -4.31
C GLY A 52 -8.57 3.58 -4.72
N LEU A 53 -9.80 3.85 -4.28
CA LEU A 53 -10.54 5.05 -4.68
C LEU A 53 -9.84 6.32 -4.15
N PRO A 54 -9.92 7.47 -4.84
CA PRO A 54 -9.38 8.76 -4.40
C PRO A 54 -10.23 9.32 -3.26
N ASP A 55 -10.17 8.61 -2.14
CA ASP A 55 -10.93 8.86 -0.93
C ASP A 55 -10.03 8.58 0.27
N LEU A 56 -9.16 9.54 0.57
CA LEU A 56 -8.22 9.42 1.67
C LEU A 56 -8.96 9.41 3.03
N GLN A 57 -9.94 10.30 3.24
CA GLN A 57 -10.68 10.36 4.50
C GLN A 57 -11.51 9.09 4.78
N GLY A 58 -12.08 8.48 3.74
CA GLY A 58 -12.82 7.23 3.86
C GLY A 58 -11.97 5.98 3.66
N PHE A 59 -10.65 6.12 3.52
CA PHE A 59 -9.72 5.02 3.28
C PHE A 59 -10.07 4.17 2.05
N GLY A 60 -10.68 4.79 1.04
CA GLY A 60 -11.12 4.12 -0.18
C GLY A 60 -12.30 3.16 0.02
N ARG A 61 -13.00 3.23 1.16
CA ARG A 61 -14.08 2.31 1.54
C ARG A 61 -15.49 2.84 1.26
N ARG A 62 -15.62 4.09 0.81
CA ARG A 62 -16.92 4.69 0.45
C ARG A 62 -17.18 4.52 -1.03
N LYS A 63 -18.46 4.45 -1.40
CA LYS A 63 -18.86 4.40 -2.81
C LYS A 63 -18.39 5.67 -3.51
N TYR A 64 -17.62 5.50 -4.58
CA TYR A 64 -17.13 6.59 -5.41
C TYR A 64 -17.73 6.45 -6.80
N GLY A 65 -18.36 7.53 -7.28
CA GLY A 65 -18.95 7.55 -8.61
C GLY A 65 -17.86 7.74 -9.66
N PHE A 66 -17.64 6.74 -10.50
CA PHE A 66 -16.76 6.87 -11.66
C PHE A 66 -17.55 6.70 -12.95
N ASN A 67 -17.13 7.44 -13.97
CA ASN A 67 -17.47 7.11 -15.34
C ASN A 67 -16.43 6.11 -15.86
N THR A 68 -16.89 5.01 -16.45
CA THR A 68 -16.03 4.00 -17.08
C THR A 68 -15.77 4.28 -18.56
N ARG A 69 -16.27 5.41 -19.06
CA ARG A 69 -16.17 5.86 -20.45
C ARG A 69 -15.24 7.05 -20.58
#